data_AF-A0A0C4DY44-F1
#
_entry.id   AF-A0A0C4DY44-F1
#
_cell.length_a   1.000
_cell.length_b   1.000
_cell.length_c   1.000
_cell.angle_alpha   90.00
_cell.angle_beta   90.00
_cell.angle_gamma   90.00
#
_symmetry.space_group_name_H-M   'P 1'
#
loop_
_entity.id
_entity.type
_entity.pdbx_description
1 polymer ?
#
loop_
_entity_poly.entity_id
_entity_poly.type
_entity_poly.pdbx_seq_one_letter_code
_entity_poly.pdbx_strand_id
1 'polypeptide(L)'
;MQFKNIFVLALPVAVLAAPFVAPTTDAAAVSSDLVAREPMPEYQLEVRDPQGEDLKQQLIAIVVSAAKDIVKDAATAIAAAAVKGANKVIQSVKNWTPAREAFTQATAKEMWDKNPDPKKYAAAICYNMDYSVSNPMGMAGLVKAELRSSFLHTDYDCFFMSGNNTMKLKGDGGYINLAFESDKRCTYNRDAKYIRC
;
A
#
# COMPACT_ATOMS: atom_id res chain seq x y z
N MET A 1 37.89 35.45 25.84
CA MET A 1 37.47 36.32 24.72
C MET A 1 36.62 35.46 23.79
N GLN A 2 35.32 35.26 24.06
CA GLN A 2 34.15 35.98 23.51
C GLN A 2 34.23 36.37 22.02
N PHE A 3 33.49 35.66 21.17
CA PHE A 3 32.75 36.13 19.97
C PHE A 3 31.68 35.04 19.71
N LYS A 4 30.39 35.16 20.06
CA LYS A 4 29.32 36.07 19.56
C LYS A 4 29.35 36.23 18.04
N ASN A 5 28.40 35.58 17.35
CA ASN A 5 27.40 36.25 16.49
C ASN A 5 26.32 35.28 16.02
N ILE A 6 25.07 35.64 16.36
CA ILE A 6 23.81 35.00 15.98
C ILE A 6 23.26 35.82 14.80
N PHE A 7 22.82 35.17 13.73
CA PHE A 7 21.97 35.78 12.70
C PHE A 7 20.69 34.95 12.56
N VAL A 8 19.56 35.57 12.92
CA VAL A 8 18.20 35.05 12.71
C VAL A 8 17.60 35.87 11.56
N LEU A 9 17.20 35.20 10.48
CA LEU A 9 16.45 35.80 9.38
C LEU A 9 15.03 35.22 9.40
N ALA A 10 14.06 36.07 9.74
CA ALA A 10 12.63 35.79 9.65
C ALA A 10 12.12 36.17 8.26
N LEU A 11 11.25 35.33 7.68
CA LEU A 11 10.52 35.63 6.44
C LEU A 11 9.00 35.56 6.70
N PRO A 12 8.20 36.46 6.11
CA PRO A 12 6.76 36.53 6.32
C PRO A 12 5.98 35.53 5.45
N VAL A 13 4.94 34.92 6.04
CA VAL A 13 3.98 34.05 5.35
C VAL A 13 2.76 34.88 4.94
N ALA A 14 2.45 34.92 3.65
CA ALA A 14 1.20 35.47 3.13
C ALA A 14 0.20 34.33 2.88
N VAL A 15 -0.97 34.41 3.51
CA VAL A 15 -2.10 33.48 3.35
C VAL A 15 -3.11 34.12 2.40
N LEU A 16 -3.44 33.45 1.30
CA LEU A 16 -4.58 33.79 0.44
C LEU A 16 -5.57 32.63 0.46
N ALA A 17 -6.77 32.91 0.99
CA ALA A 17 -7.91 32.03 1.03
C ALA A 17 -8.60 31.97 -0.35
N ALA A 18 -9.13 30.81 -0.72
CA ALA A 18 -10.00 30.63 -1.87
C ALA A 18 -11.38 30.10 -1.44
N PRO A 19 -12.47 30.43 -2.17
CA PRO A 19 -13.84 30.41 -1.67
C PRO A 19 -14.52 29.02 -1.70
N PHE A 20 -15.46 28.85 -0.77
CA PHE A 20 -16.43 27.76 -0.67
C PHE A 20 -17.46 27.81 -1.82
N VAL A 21 -17.79 26.64 -2.39
CA VAL A 21 -19.01 26.43 -3.18
C VAL A 21 -19.75 25.23 -2.59
N ALA A 22 -21.01 25.47 -2.20
CA ALA A 22 -21.92 24.50 -1.61
C ALA A 22 -22.66 23.67 -2.68
N PRO A 23 -23.27 22.53 -2.33
CA PRO A 23 -23.74 21.52 -3.27
C PRO A 23 -25.17 21.80 -3.74
N THR A 24 -25.50 21.42 -4.96
CA THR A 24 -26.89 21.25 -5.41
C THR A 24 -27.19 19.77 -5.57
N THR A 25 -28.24 19.38 -4.86
CA THR A 25 -28.94 18.10 -4.90
C THR A 25 -29.72 17.98 -6.19
N ASP A 26 -29.69 16.82 -6.84
CA ASP A 26 -30.91 16.25 -7.40
C ASP A 26 -30.81 14.74 -7.50
N ALA A 27 -31.88 14.09 -7.04
CA ALA A 27 -32.07 12.65 -6.98
C ALA A 27 -33.13 12.25 -8.02
N ALA A 28 -32.83 11.24 -8.83
CA ALA A 28 -33.81 10.40 -9.54
C ALA A 28 -33.08 9.11 -9.96
N ALA A 29 -33.33 7.98 -9.30
CA ALA A 29 -34.41 7.02 -9.55
C ALA A 29 -33.99 5.90 -10.55
N VAL A 30 -33.68 4.76 -9.93
CA VAL A 30 -33.77 3.33 -10.31
C VAL A 30 -34.24 2.96 -11.73
N SER A 31 -33.49 2.06 -12.38
CA SER A 31 -34.07 0.80 -12.91
C SER A 31 -32.98 -0.23 -13.17
N SER A 32 -33.27 -1.45 -12.71
CA SER A 32 -32.41 -2.63 -12.76
C SER A 32 -32.77 -3.46 -13.98
N ASP A 33 -31.87 -3.58 -14.95
CA ASP A 33 -31.95 -4.61 -15.99
C ASP A 33 -30.63 -5.37 -16.05
N LEU A 34 -30.69 -6.62 -15.58
CA LEU A 34 -29.65 -7.63 -15.66
C LEU A 34 -29.84 -8.41 -16.97
N VAL A 35 -29.06 -8.10 -18.01
CA VAL A 35 -28.79 -9.05 -19.10
C VAL A 35 -27.36 -8.88 -19.61
N ALA A 36 -26.68 -10.05 -19.68
CA ALA A 36 -25.49 -10.41 -20.46
C ALA A 36 -24.17 -9.63 -20.23
N ARG A 37 -23.19 -10.37 -19.71
CA ARG A 37 -21.78 -10.00 -19.56
C ARG A 37 -21.11 -9.91 -20.94
N GLU A 38 -21.18 -8.73 -21.55
CA GLU A 38 -20.27 -8.33 -22.63
C GLU A 38 -18.97 -7.72 -22.04
N PRO A 39 -17.80 -7.90 -22.70
CA PRO A 39 -16.51 -7.71 -22.06
C PRO A 39 -16.06 -6.25 -21.99
N MET A 40 -15.02 -5.99 -21.17
CA MET A 40 -14.12 -4.79 -21.08
C MET A 40 -14.36 -3.83 -19.89
N PRO A 41 -13.33 -3.14 -19.30
CA PRO A 41 -12.02 -2.86 -19.89
C PRO A 41 -10.76 -3.26 -19.08
N GLU A 42 -9.73 -3.46 -19.88
CA GLU A 42 -8.29 -3.52 -19.64
C GLU A 42 -7.80 -2.45 -18.64
N TYR A 43 -6.99 -2.85 -17.66
CA TYR A 43 -6.33 -1.92 -16.74
C TYR A 43 -4.93 -1.64 -17.25
N GLN A 44 -4.76 -0.51 -17.95
CA GLN A 44 -3.46 -0.08 -18.41
C GLN A 44 -2.72 0.65 -17.29
N LEU A 45 -1.69 -0.01 -16.78
CA LEU A 45 -0.58 0.65 -16.12
C LEU A 45 0.38 1.10 -17.21
N GLU A 46 0.19 2.32 -17.70
CA GLU A 46 1.20 2.93 -18.56
C GLU A 46 2.36 3.44 -17.71
N VAL A 47 3.50 2.76 -17.82
CA VAL A 47 4.81 3.39 -17.61
C VAL A 47 5.23 3.93 -18.98
N ARG A 48 5.16 5.24 -19.15
CA ARG A 48 5.60 5.94 -20.36
C ARG A 48 7.13 5.89 -20.43
N ASP A 49 7.62 5.39 -21.57
CA ASP A 49 9.02 5.13 -21.93
C ASP A 49 9.96 6.34 -21.72
N PRO A 50 11.07 6.21 -20.97
CA PRO A 50 12.19 7.14 -21.06
C PRO A 50 13.36 6.51 -21.83
N GLN A 51 13.19 6.23 -23.11
CA GLN A 51 14.32 6.22 -24.05
C GLN A 51 14.74 7.67 -24.30
N GLY A 52 15.71 8.13 -23.52
CA GLY A 52 16.37 9.42 -23.67
C GLY A 52 17.53 9.59 -22.68
N GLU A 53 18.65 8.90 -22.96
CA GLU A 53 20.03 9.27 -22.58
C GLU A 53 20.35 9.56 -21.10
N ASP A 54 20.49 8.51 -20.26
CA ASP A 54 21.64 8.23 -19.38
C ASP A 54 21.32 6.98 -18.52
N LEU A 55 22.09 5.90 -18.70
CA LEU A 55 21.84 4.55 -18.17
C LEU A 55 22.11 4.39 -16.66
N LYS A 56 21.80 5.40 -15.83
CA LYS A 56 22.05 5.36 -14.37
C LYS A 56 20.86 5.76 -13.48
N GLN A 57 19.64 5.52 -13.93
CA GLN A 57 18.45 5.58 -13.08
C GLN A 57 17.60 4.32 -13.28
N GLN A 58 17.87 3.30 -12.48
CA GLN A 58 16.99 2.14 -12.34
C GLN A 58 15.72 2.59 -11.60
N LEU A 59 14.70 3.02 -12.34
CA LEU A 59 13.45 3.50 -11.78
C LEU A 59 12.61 2.35 -11.24
N ILE A 60 11.94 2.61 -10.13
CA ILE A 60 11.06 1.65 -9.47
C ILE A 60 9.61 2.09 -9.68
N ALA A 61 8.84 1.26 -10.35
CA ALA A 61 7.42 1.49 -10.61
C ALA A 61 6.57 0.46 -9.86
N ILE A 62 5.40 0.90 -9.40
CA ILE A 62 4.43 0.05 -8.72
C ILE A 62 3.18 -0.11 -9.59
N VAL A 63 2.82 -1.36 -9.81
CA VAL A 63 1.62 -1.83 -10.49
C VAL A 63 0.66 -2.38 -9.44
N VAL A 64 -0.59 -1.90 -9.42
CA VAL A 64 -1.57 -2.32 -8.40
C VAL A 64 -2.78 -2.95 -9.08
N SER A 65 -3.04 -4.22 -8.78
CA SER A 65 -4.29 -4.90 -9.11
C SER A 65 -5.10 -5.10 -7.83
N ALA A 66 -6.11 -4.26 -7.64
CA ALA A 66 -7.18 -4.54 -6.70
C ALA A 66 -8.20 -5.41 -7.43
N ALA A 67 -8.51 -6.61 -6.91
CA ALA A 67 -9.49 -7.50 -7.51
C ALA A 67 -10.81 -6.73 -7.71
N LYS A 68 -11.27 -6.66 -8.96
CA LYS A 68 -12.31 -5.71 -9.42
C LYS A 68 -13.74 -6.05 -8.97
N ASP A 69 -13.94 -7.18 -8.30
CA ASP A 69 -15.26 -7.62 -7.84
C ASP A 69 -15.27 -7.76 -6.33
N ILE A 70 -16.40 -7.40 -5.72
CA ILE A 70 -16.70 -7.24 -4.28
C ILE A 70 -16.60 -5.77 -3.88
N VAL A 71 -17.74 -5.18 -3.49
CA VAL A 71 -17.96 -3.89 -2.81
C VAL A 71 -16.66 -3.15 -2.49
N LYS A 72 -16.43 -1.91 -2.97
CA LYS A 72 -15.26 -1.08 -2.59
C LYS A 72 -15.26 -0.84 -1.07
N ASP A 73 -14.88 -1.86 -0.32
CA ASP A 73 -14.77 -1.80 1.12
C ASP A 73 -13.59 -0.90 1.45
N ALA A 74 -13.69 -0.24 2.60
CA ALA A 74 -12.68 0.73 3.00
C ALA A 74 -11.28 0.08 3.04
N ALA A 75 -11.20 -1.21 3.40
CA ALA A 75 -9.96 -1.97 3.48
C ALA A 75 -9.22 -2.04 2.13
N THR A 76 -9.91 -2.37 1.04
CA THR A 76 -9.30 -2.47 -0.30
C THR A 76 -8.85 -1.11 -0.81
N ALA A 77 -9.66 -0.07 -0.59
CA ALA A 77 -9.31 1.30 -0.98
C ALA A 77 -8.06 1.80 -0.23
N ILE A 78 -7.98 1.52 1.08
CA ILE A 78 -6.84 1.86 1.92
C ILE A 78 -5.58 1.10 1.48
N ALA A 79 -5.68 -0.21 1.26
CA ALA A 79 -4.55 -1.03 0.82
C ALA A 79 -4.00 -0.57 -0.54
N ALA A 80 -4.89 -0.32 -1.52
CA ALA A 80 -4.49 0.19 -2.83
C ALA A 80 -3.85 1.59 -2.75
N ALA A 81 -4.38 2.47 -1.90
CA ALA A 81 -3.83 3.80 -1.68
C ALA A 81 -2.45 3.74 -0.99
N ALA A 82 -2.28 2.83 -0.02
CA ALA A 82 -1.03 2.62 0.68
C ALA A 82 0.08 2.13 -0.26
N VAL A 83 -0.22 1.12 -1.08
CA VAL A 83 0.68 0.61 -2.11
C VAL A 83 1.10 1.73 -3.09
N LYS A 84 0.15 2.53 -3.57
CA LYS A 84 0.46 3.68 -4.45
C LYS A 84 1.27 4.76 -3.74
N GLY A 85 0.99 5.01 -2.47
CA GLY A 85 1.71 5.97 -1.63
C GLY A 85 3.17 5.57 -1.43
N ALA A 86 3.43 4.27 -1.24
CA ALA A 86 4.78 3.73 -1.09
C ALA A 86 5.66 3.96 -2.33
N ASN A 87 5.09 4.16 -3.53
CA ASN A 87 5.85 4.51 -4.73
C ASN A 87 6.71 5.76 -4.53
N LYS A 88 6.19 6.75 -3.79
CA LYS A 88 6.91 8.01 -3.53
C LYS A 88 8.13 7.80 -2.62
N VAL A 89 8.03 6.84 -1.69
CA VAL A 89 9.10 6.53 -0.73
C VAL A 89 10.30 5.89 -1.43
N ILE A 90 10.04 5.07 -2.45
CA ILE A 90 11.06 4.23 -3.08
C ILE A 90 11.69 4.84 -4.34
N GLN A 91 11.11 5.90 -4.90
CA GLN A 91 11.68 6.61 -6.06
C GLN A 91 13.07 7.20 -5.79
N SER A 92 13.40 7.47 -4.52
CA SER A 92 14.72 7.97 -4.12
C SER A 92 15.73 6.84 -3.86
N VAL A 93 15.29 5.57 -3.89
CA VAL A 93 16.11 4.42 -3.53
C VAL A 93 16.69 3.78 -4.78
N LYS A 94 18.01 3.90 -4.93
CA LYS A 94 18.73 3.44 -6.13
C LYS A 94 18.93 1.92 -6.21
N ASN A 95 18.85 1.24 -5.07
CA ASN A 95 19.18 -0.18 -4.96
C ASN A 95 17.91 -1.01 -4.79
N TRP A 96 17.83 -2.13 -5.51
CA TRP A 96 16.65 -3.00 -5.51
C TRP A 96 16.27 -3.53 -4.13
N THR A 97 17.24 -4.05 -3.36
CA THR A 97 16.97 -4.62 -2.03
C THR A 97 16.43 -3.58 -1.03
N PRO A 98 17.09 -2.43 -0.81
CA PRO A 98 16.55 -1.38 0.05
C PRO A 98 15.20 -0.83 -0.43
N ALA A 99 14.95 -0.81 -1.74
CA ALA A 99 13.66 -0.34 -2.25
C ALA A 99 12.53 -1.31 -1.94
N ARG A 100 12.79 -2.61 -2.01
CA ARG A 100 11.84 -3.64 -1.59
C ARG A 100 11.50 -3.53 -0.11
N GLU A 101 12.51 -3.34 0.74
CA GLU A 101 12.32 -3.13 2.18
C GLU A 101 11.54 -1.84 2.48
N ALA A 102 11.88 -0.75 1.80
CA ALA A 102 11.16 0.51 1.96
C ALA A 102 9.71 0.42 1.46
N PHE A 103 9.47 -0.27 0.34
CA PHE A 103 8.14 -0.51 -0.21
C PHE A 103 7.28 -1.30 0.77
N THR A 104 7.75 -2.45 1.26
CA THR A 104 6.98 -3.31 2.17
C THR A 104 6.66 -2.58 3.46
N GLN A 105 7.66 -1.97 4.11
CA GLN A 105 7.50 -1.27 5.37
C GLN A 105 6.55 -0.07 5.24
N ALA A 106 6.74 0.78 4.22
CA ALA A 106 5.89 1.94 4.02
C ALA A 106 4.44 1.53 3.73
N THR A 107 4.24 0.46 2.95
CA THR A 107 2.90 -0.04 2.64
C THR A 107 2.20 -0.60 3.89
N ALA A 108 2.86 -1.48 4.65
CA ALA A 108 2.27 -2.05 5.87
C ALA A 108 1.94 -0.97 6.90
N LYS A 109 2.83 0.00 7.07
CA LYS A 109 2.63 1.16 7.96
C LYS A 109 1.46 2.03 7.55
N GLU A 110 1.40 2.44 6.29
CA GLU A 110 0.32 3.29 5.78
C GLU A 110 -1.04 2.58 5.85
N MET A 111 -1.08 1.26 5.61
CA MET A 111 -2.27 0.45 5.83
C MET A 111 -2.70 0.44 7.29
N TRP A 112 -1.76 0.21 8.21
CA TRP A 112 -2.04 0.15 9.63
C TRP A 112 -2.52 1.49 10.20
N ASP A 113 -1.85 2.58 9.85
CA ASP A 113 -2.20 3.94 10.29
C ASP A 113 -3.62 4.33 9.82
N LYS A 114 -4.10 3.73 8.72
CA LYS A 114 -5.42 3.93 8.14
C LYS A 114 -6.38 2.76 8.33
N ASN A 115 -6.08 1.83 9.24
CA ASN A 115 -6.89 0.64 9.46
C ASN A 115 -8.40 0.99 9.63
N PRO A 116 -9.28 0.48 8.75
CA PRO A 116 -10.68 0.92 8.70
C PRO A 116 -11.51 0.44 9.89
N ASP A 117 -11.05 -0.61 10.57
CA ASP A 117 -11.67 -1.12 11.79
C ASP A 117 -10.60 -1.74 12.70
N PRO A 118 -9.96 -0.92 13.56
CA PRO A 118 -8.92 -1.40 14.47
C PRO A 118 -9.43 -2.41 15.49
N LYS A 119 -10.75 -2.53 15.72
CA LYS A 119 -11.30 -3.56 16.61
C LYS A 119 -11.39 -4.90 15.91
N LYS A 120 -11.61 -4.91 14.59
CA LYS A 120 -11.69 -6.14 13.78
C LYS A 120 -10.33 -6.59 13.27
N TYR A 121 -9.59 -5.70 12.61
CA TYR A 121 -8.33 -6.00 11.96
C TYR A 121 -7.17 -5.76 12.92
N ALA A 122 -6.49 -6.84 13.29
CA ALA A 122 -5.41 -6.84 14.28
C ALA A 122 -4.03 -6.65 13.64
N ALA A 123 -3.90 -6.89 12.33
CA ALA A 123 -2.68 -6.65 11.58
C ALA A 123 -2.95 -6.10 10.17
N ALA A 124 -1.99 -5.32 9.66
CA ALA A 124 -1.80 -5.03 8.25
C ALA A 124 -0.51 -5.72 7.79
N ILE A 125 -0.58 -6.46 6.69
CA ILE A 125 0.51 -7.33 6.22
C ILE A 125 0.77 -7.01 4.77
N CYS A 126 2.05 -6.91 4.38
CA CYS A 126 2.45 -6.97 2.98
C CYS A 126 3.58 -7.98 2.78
N TYR A 127 3.35 -8.97 1.91
CA TYR A 127 4.20 -10.17 1.80
C TYR A 127 4.38 -10.65 0.36
N ASN A 128 5.59 -11.07 -0.01
CA ASN A 128 5.95 -11.38 -1.40
C ASN A 128 6.09 -12.88 -1.72
N MET A 129 5.81 -13.75 -0.75
CA MET A 129 5.92 -15.21 -0.91
C MET A 129 4.57 -15.86 -0.60
N ASP A 130 4.50 -17.16 -0.88
CA ASP A 130 3.36 -17.99 -0.47
C ASP A 130 3.11 -17.98 1.04
N TYR A 131 1.82 -18.03 1.39
CA TYR A 131 1.34 -18.19 2.75
C TYR A 131 0.06 -19.03 2.79
N SER A 132 -0.35 -19.43 3.98
CA SER A 132 -1.69 -19.94 4.24
C SER A 132 -2.30 -19.24 5.44
N VAL A 133 -3.61 -19.05 5.42
CA VAL A 133 -4.35 -18.38 6.50
C VAL A 133 -5.40 -19.33 7.04
N SER A 134 -5.49 -19.46 8.37
CA SER A 134 -6.44 -20.38 9.01
C SER A 134 -7.89 -20.00 8.77
N ASN A 135 -8.18 -18.72 8.59
CA ASN A 135 -9.49 -18.19 8.26
C ASN A 135 -9.39 -17.16 7.11
N PRO A 136 -9.59 -17.58 5.85
CA PRO A 136 -9.56 -16.67 4.70
C PRO A 136 -10.62 -15.55 4.76
N MET A 137 -11.77 -15.80 5.39
CA MET A 137 -12.81 -14.78 5.60
C MET A 137 -12.39 -13.68 6.59
N GLY A 138 -11.31 -13.93 7.35
CA GLY A 138 -10.66 -12.95 8.22
C GLY A 138 -9.66 -12.05 7.50
N MET A 139 -9.44 -12.24 6.19
CA MET A 139 -8.64 -11.33 5.36
C MET A 139 -9.54 -10.26 4.73
N ALA A 140 -9.04 -9.03 4.63
CA ALA A 140 -9.73 -7.96 3.92
C ALA A 140 -8.75 -7.05 3.18
N GLY A 141 -9.23 -6.39 2.13
CA GLY A 141 -8.41 -5.43 1.39
C GLY A 141 -7.22 -6.05 0.68
N LEU A 142 -7.33 -7.29 0.21
CA LEU A 142 -6.26 -7.94 -0.54
C LEU A 142 -6.00 -7.20 -1.84
N VAL A 143 -4.80 -6.64 -1.96
CA VAL A 143 -4.29 -6.01 -3.17
C VAL A 143 -3.00 -6.69 -3.58
N LYS A 144 -2.86 -6.94 -4.89
CA LYS A 144 -1.61 -7.44 -5.45
C LYS A 144 -0.82 -6.26 -6.04
N ALA A 145 0.34 -6.02 -5.45
CA ALA A 145 1.25 -4.95 -5.80
C ALA A 145 2.49 -5.54 -6.47
N GLU A 146 2.73 -5.19 -7.72
CA GLU A 146 3.94 -5.57 -8.42
C GLU A 146 4.92 -4.40 -8.43
N LEU A 147 6.05 -4.62 -7.79
CA LEU A 147 7.19 -3.72 -7.81
C LEU A 147 8.09 -4.06 -8.98
N ARG A 148 8.48 -3.09 -9.81
CA ARG A 148 9.31 -3.30 -11.00
C ARG A 148 10.51 -2.36 -11.01
N SER A 149 11.69 -2.87 -11.38
CA SER A 149 12.89 -2.09 -11.68
C SER A 149 13.66 -2.73 -12.83
N SER A 150 13.62 -2.13 -14.02
CA SER A 150 14.19 -2.72 -15.24
C SER A 150 13.73 -4.19 -15.41
N PHE A 151 14.63 -5.17 -15.42
CA PHE A 151 14.33 -6.60 -15.52
C PHE A 151 13.89 -7.26 -14.20
N LEU A 152 14.04 -6.57 -13.08
CA LEU A 152 13.66 -7.06 -11.76
C LEU A 152 12.19 -6.74 -11.51
N HIS A 153 11.46 -7.71 -10.99
CA HIS A 153 10.11 -7.49 -10.51
C HIS A 153 9.84 -8.39 -9.30
N THR A 154 8.89 -7.98 -8.47
CA THR A 154 8.44 -8.75 -7.31
C THR A 154 6.98 -8.42 -7.04
N ASP A 155 6.18 -9.46 -6.94
CA ASP A 155 4.78 -9.39 -6.53
C ASP A 155 4.66 -9.43 -5.01
N TYR A 156 3.77 -8.60 -4.48
CA TYR A 156 3.42 -8.54 -3.07
C TYR A 156 1.91 -8.62 -2.91
N ASP A 157 1.46 -9.44 -1.97
CA ASP A 157 0.11 -9.43 -1.45
C ASP A 157 0.09 -8.54 -0.21
N CYS A 158 -0.68 -7.46 -0.25
CA CYS A 158 -0.93 -6.64 0.93
C CYS A 158 -2.40 -6.73 1.35
N PHE A 159 -2.67 -6.99 2.63
CA PHE A 159 -4.02 -7.17 3.17
C PHE A 159 -4.09 -6.89 4.68
N PHE A 160 -5.30 -6.73 5.20
CA PHE A 160 -5.59 -6.73 6.63
C PHE A 160 -5.96 -8.13 7.12
N MET A 161 -5.52 -8.50 8.33
CA MET A 161 -5.88 -9.75 8.98
C MET A 161 -6.66 -9.49 10.27
N SER A 162 -7.79 -10.17 10.44
CA SER A 162 -8.60 -10.11 11.64
C SER A 162 -7.91 -10.75 12.85
N GLY A 163 -8.39 -10.43 14.05
CA GLY A 163 -8.10 -11.25 15.23
C GLY A 163 -8.61 -12.70 15.10
N ASN A 164 -8.10 -13.58 15.95
CA ASN A 164 -8.29 -15.03 15.95
C ASN A 164 -7.96 -15.68 14.59
N ASN A 165 -6.88 -15.24 13.96
CA ASN A 165 -6.44 -15.73 12.67
C ASN A 165 -4.92 -15.96 12.66
N THR A 166 -4.48 -17.03 12.01
CA THR A 166 -3.07 -17.40 11.90
C THR A 166 -2.67 -17.45 10.44
N MET A 167 -1.65 -16.68 10.08
CA MET A 167 -0.96 -16.75 8.79
C MET A 167 0.33 -17.56 8.96
N LYS A 168 0.50 -18.64 8.19
CA LYS A 168 1.76 -19.40 8.08
C LYS A 168 2.53 -18.94 6.85
N LEU A 169 3.80 -18.64 7.03
CA LEU A 169 4.71 -18.14 5.99
C LEU A 169 5.47 -19.31 5.36
N LYS A 170 5.63 -19.33 4.04
CA LYS A 170 6.49 -20.32 3.36
C LYS A 170 7.92 -19.81 3.10
N GLY A 171 8.27 -18.61 3.55
CA GLY A 171 9.61 -18.01 3.42
C GLY A 171 10.23 -17.56 4.75
N ASP A 172 11.35 -16.83 4.69
CA ASP A 172 12.18 -16.51 5.87
C ASP A 172 11.75 -15.24 6.63
N GLY A 173 10.68 -14.57 6.19
CA GLY A 173 10.04 -13.46 6.92
C GLY A 173 10.88 -12.20 7.14
N GLY A 174 12.02 -12.03 6.46
CA GLY A 174 12.81 -10.79 6.52
C GLY A 174 12.11 -9.61 5.84
N TYR A 175 12.49 -8.36 6.17
CA TYR A 175 11.81 -7.14 5.71
C TYR A 175 11.70 -6.97 4.20
N ILE A 176 12.65 -7.54 3.44
CA ILE A 176 12.62 -7.59 1.97
C ILE A 176 11.32 -8.26 1.47
N ASN A 177 10.87 -9.26 2.22
CA ASN A 177 9.79 -10.16 1.86
C ASN A 177 8.51 -9.87 2.64
N LEU A 178 8.62 -9.56 3.94
CA LEU A 178 7.51 -9.36 4.88
C LEU A 178 7.67 -8.04 5.63
N ALA A 179 6.66 -7.18 5.54
CA ALA A 179 6.39 -6.19 6.57
C ALA A 179 5.01 -6.45 7.16
N PHE A 180 4.89 -6.28 8.46
CA PHE A 180 3.60 -6.30 9.13
C PHE A 180 3.59 -5.28 10.26
N GLU A 181 2.43 -4.69 10.46
CA GLU A 181 2.14 -3.80 11.57
C GLU A 181 0.91 -4.36 12.27
N SER A 182 0.93 -4.37 13.60
CA SER A 182 -0.12 -5.01 14.38
C SER A 182 -0.22 -4.45 15.78
N ASP A 183 -1.36 -4.68 16.43
CA ASP A 183 -1.48 -4.45 17.87
C ASP A 183 -1.11 -5.69 18.69
N LYS A 184 -1.26 -5.56 20.01
CA LYS A 184 -0.91 -6.57 21.02
C LYS A 184 -1.65 -7.91 20.90
N ARG A 185 -2.69 -8.02 20.06
CA ARG A 185 -3.40 -9.29 19.82
C ARG A 185 -2.59 -10.22 18.94
N CYS A 186 -1.64 -9.68 18.19
CA CYS A 186 -0.81 -10.45 17.28
C CYS A 186 0.53 -10.82 17.91
N THR A 187 1.06 -11.97 17.51
CA THR A 187 2.40 -12.45 17.84
C THR A 187 3.04 -13.00 16.58
N TYR A 188 4.28 -12.58 16.31
CA TYR A 188 5.09 -13.12 15.23
C TYR A 188 6.13 -14.10 15.78
N ASN A 189 6.09 -15.34 15.30
CA ASN A 189 7.12 -16.33 15.56
C ASN A 189 7.90 -16.57 14.26
N ARG A 190 9.13 -16.06 14.22
CA ARG A 190 10.01 -16.17 13.05
C ARG A 190 10.45 -17.61 12.79
N ASP A 191 10.82 -18.35 13.84
CA ASP A 191 11.38 -19.70 13.70
C ASP A 191 10.30 -20.70 13.27
N ALA A 192 9.10 -20.59 13.85
CA ALA A 192 7.93 -21.37 13.46
C ALA A 192 7.18 -20.78 12.25
N LYS A 193 7.67 -19.66 11.69
CA LYS A 193 7.17 -19.02 10.46
C LYS A 193 5.67 -18.74 10.48
N TYR A 194 5.15 -18.12 11.55
CA TYR A 194 3.75 -17.71 11.59
C TYR A 194 3.52 -16.35 12.26
N ILE A 195 2.46 -15.68 11.83
CA ILE A 195 1.84 -14.55 12.54
C ILE A 195 0.49 -15.05 13.06
N ARG A 196 0.28 -14.97 14.37
CA ARG A 196 -0.98 -15.34 15.02
C ARG A 196 -1.58 -14.10 15.66
N CYS A 197 -2.74 -13.70 15.18
CA CYS A 197 -3.67 -12.80 15.83
C CYS A 197 -4.88 -13.62 16.32
#